data_AF-A0A4P6HB14-F1
#
_entry.id   AF-A0A4P6HB14-F1
#
_cell.length_a   1.000
_cell.length_b   1.000
_cell.length_c   1.000
_cell.angle_alpha   90.00
_cell.angle_beta   90.00
_cell.angle_gamma   90.00
#
_symmetry.space_group_name_H-M   'P 1'
#
loop_
_entity.id
_entity.type
_entity.pdbx_description
1 polymer ?
#
loop_
_entity_poly.entity_id
_entity_poly.type
_entity_poly.pdbx_seq_one_letter_code
_entity_poly.pdbx_strand_id
1 'polypeptide(L)'
;MSSVADVERARDYVRRIGGPGKGVAIIDAAYRLLEDLFPHERSPKDQWTLRRVRSFWERDAAHVKFREMLELHHAAAHVVEEKIRLQHARKEHAAFIKETTSVRSLIEFEDEAFLSDALADRRGLAGRMDRPGIEG
;
A
#
# COMPACT_ATOMS: atom_id res chain seq x y z
N MET A 1 -23.31 -32.66 2.67
CA MET A 1 -23.47 -32.09 4.03
C MET A 1 -22.32 -31.13 4.24
N SER A 2 -22.55 -29.82 4.35
CA SER A 2 -21.49 -28.88 4.68
C SER A 2 -21.16 -29.01 6.16
N SER A 3 -19.86 -29.09 6.47
CA SER A 3 -19.36 -29.50 7.78
C SER A 3 -18.96 -28.30 8.64
N VAL A 4 -18.78 -28.52 9.95
CA VAL A 4 -18.19 -27.52 10.87
C VAL A 4 -16.88 -26.94 10.33
N ALA A 5 -16.08 -27.74 9.60
CA ALA A 5 -14.85 -27.28 8.97
C ALA A 5 -15.08 -26.26 7.84
N ASP A 6 -16.21 -26.32 7.14
CA ASP A 6 -16.54 -25.31 6.12
C ASP A 6 -16.88 -23.97 6.77
N VAL A 7 -17.56 -23.99 7.92
CA VAL A 7 -17.89 -22.78 8.67
C VAL A 7 -16.62 -22.12 9.21
N GLU A 8 -15.67 -22.90 9.75
CA GLU A 8 -14.37 -22.38 10.16
C GLU A 8 -13.58 -21.80 8.97
N ARG A 9 -13.61 -22.47 7.82
CA ARG A 9 -12.95 -21.96 6.61
C ARG A 9 -13.59 -20.66 6.12
N ALA A 10 -14.92 -20.58 6.13
CA ALA A 10 -15.64 -19.36 5.78
C ALA A 10 -15.27 -18.21 6.74
N ARG A 11 -15.20 -18.49 8.05
CA ARG A 11 -14.74 -17.52 9.05
C ARG A 11 -13.33 -17.02 8.78
N ASP A 12 -12.41 -17.91 8.42
CA ASP A 12 -11.03 -17.54 8.07
C ASP A 12 -10.99 -16.66 6.81
N TYR A 13 -11.83 -16.92 5.81
CA TYR A 13 -11.94 -16.04 4.66
C TYR A 13 -12.48 -14.67 5.05
N VAL A 14 -13.56 -14.59 5.84
CA VAL A 14 -14.08 -13.31 6.35
C VAL A 14 -12.99 -12.52 7.08
N ARG A 15 -12.18 -13.19 7.90
CA ARG A 15 -11.03 -12.57 8.59
C ARG A 15 -9.99 -12.03 7.60
N ARG A 16 -9.63 -12.79 6.57
CA ARG A 16 -8.63 -12.38 5.57
C ARG A 16 -9.09 -11.19 4.74
N ILE A 17 -10.37 -11.21 4.35
CA ILE A 17 -11.01 -10.17 3.56
C ILE A 17 -11.09 -8.88 4.39
N GLY A 18 -11.68 -8.94 5.58
CA GLY A 18 -11.86 -7.75 6.42
C GLY A 18 -10.57 -7.16 6.99
N GLY A 19 -9.46 -7.93 6.95
CA GLY A 19 -8.14 -7.43 7.29
C GLY A 19 -7.93 -7.17 8.79
N PRO A 20 -6.98 -6.29 9.17
CA PRO A 20 -6.71 -6.01 10.58
C PRO A 20 -7.84 -5.16 11.19
N GLY A 21 -8.30 -5.53 12.39
CA GLY A 21 -9.34 -4.77 13.08
C GLY A 21 -10.05 -5.53 14.19
N LYS A 22 -11.14 -4.95 14.69
CA LYS A 22 -12.07 -5.57 15.64
C LYS A 22 -13.24 -6.20 14.87
N GLY A 23 -13.92 -7.18 15.49
CA GLY A 23 -14.95 -8.02 14.84
C GLY A 23 -15.93 -7.27 13.95
N VAL A 24 -16.57 -6.19 14.44
CA VAL A 24 -17.53 -5.40 13.65
C VAL A 24 -16.89 -4.79 12.40
N ALA A 25 -15.72 -4.15 12.53
CA ALA A 25 -15.02 -3.55 11.39
C ALA A 25 -14.60 -4.59 10.35
N ILE A 26 -14.18 -5.79 10.79
CA ILE A 26 -13.84 -6.90 9.90
C ILE A 26 -15.08 -7.38 9.14
N ILE A 27 -16.21 -7.54 9.83
CA ILE A 27 -17.47 -7.97 9.22
C ILE A 27 -17.95 -6.94 8.21
N ASP A 28 -17.97 -5.65 8.55
CA ASP A 28 -18.42 -4.59 7.66
C ASP A 28 -17.53 -4.47 6.42
N ALA A 29 -16.20 -4.53 6.60
CA ALA A 29 -15.26 -4.49 5.49
C ALA A 29 -15.39 -5.71 4.57
N ALA A 30 -15.57 -6.90 5.15
CA ALA A 30 -15.79 -8.11 4.37
C ALA A 30 -17.12 -8.09 3.62
N TYR A 31 -18.19 -7.61 4.26
CA TYR A 31 -19.50 -7.45 3.64
C TYR A 31 -19.45 -6.51 2.43
N ARG A 32 -18.88 -5.31 2.59
CA ARG A 32 -18.78 -4.33 1.49
C ARG A 32 -18.02 -4.90 0.29
N LEU A 33 -16.89 -5.55 0.52
CA LEU A 33 -16.14 -6.13 -0.60
C LEU A 33 -16.92 -7.26 -1.29
N LEU A 34 -17.63 -8.10 -0.54
CA LEU A 34 -18.45 -9.16 -1.12
C LEU A 34 -19.65 -8.62 -1.91
N GLU A 35 -20.27 -7.55 -1.43
CA GLU A 35 -21.34 -6.84 -2.12
C GLU A 35 -20.84 -6.21 -3.44
N ASP A 36 -19.67 -5.57 -3.41
CA ASP A 36 -19.05 -4.95 -4.59
C ASP A 36 -18.61 -5.98 -5.63
N LEU A 37 -17.98 -7.09 -5.21
CA LEU A 37 -17.50 -8.13 -6.13
C LEU A 37 -18.65 -9.02 -6.64
N PHE A 38 -19.70 -9.20 -5.86
CA PHE A 38 -20.79 -10.13 -6.14
C PHE A 38 -22.16 -9.49 -5.85
N PRO A 39 -22.62 -8.54 -6.69
CA PRO A 39 -23.86 -7.78 -6.44
C PRO A 39 -25.14 -8.61 -6.62
N HIS A 40 -25.07 -9.73 -7.37
CA HIS A 40 -26.18 -10.66 -7.61
C HIS A 40 -27.52 -10.00 -8.01
N GLU A 41 -27.48 -8.97 -8.86
CA GLU A 41 -28.66 -8.16 -9.24
C GLU A 41 -29.84 -8.99 -9.78
N ARG A 42 -29.53 -10.09 -10.50
CA ARG A 42 -30.53 -10.98 -11.09
C ARG A 42 -31.01 -12.08 -10.14
N SER A 43 -30.37 -12.23 -8.97
CA SER A 43 -30.65 -13.27 -7.99
C SER A 43 -30.61 -12.70 -6.57
N PRO A 44 -31.63 -11.93 -6.13
CA PRO A 44 -31.63 -11.29 -4.81
C PRO A 44 -31.47 -12.27 -3.64
N LYS A 45 -31.97 -13.50 -3.78
CA LYS A 45 -31.81 -14.59 -2.80
C LYS A 45 -30.37 -15.00 -2.54
N ASP A 46 -29.48 -14.65 -3.47
CA ASP A 46 -28.07 -15.00 -3.47
C ASP A 46 -27.17 -13.83 -3.04
N GLN A 47 -27.75 -12.65 -2.83
CA GLN A 47 -27.03 -11.48 -2.33
C GLN A 47 -26.42 -11.75 -0.97
N TRP A 48 -25.21 -11.21 -0.80
CA TRP A 48 -24.59 -11.14 0.51
C TRP A 48 -25.40 -10.21 1.40
N THR A 49 -25.48 -10.58 2.68
CA THR A 49 -26.07 -9.72 3.70
C THR A 49 -25.09 -9.63 4.86
N LEU A 50 -25.10 -8.50 5.56
CA LEU A 50 -24.28 -8.30 6.74
C LEU A 50 -24.52 -9.42 7.78
N ARG A 51 -25.78 -9.81 7.94
CA ARG A 51 -26.17 -10.93 8.82
C ARG A 51 -25.51 -12.25 8.41
N ARG A 52 -25.41 -12.53 7.11
CA ARG A 52 -24.80 -13.78 6.62
C ARG A 52 -23.30 -13.80 6.89
N VAL A 53 -22.60 -12.71 6.60
CA VAL A 53 -21.16 -12.56 6.89
C VAL A 53 -20.90 -12.69 8.39
N ARG A 54 -21.73 -12.02 9.22
CA ARG A 54 -21.68 -12.13 10.68
C ARG A 54 -21.88 -13.56 11.16
N SER A 55 -22.81 -14.31 10.59
CA SER A 55 -23.04 -15.72 10.98
C SER A 55 -21.82 -16.62 10.75
N PHE A 56 -21.01 -16.33 9.72
CA PHE A 56 -19.73 -17.02 9.53
C PHE A 56 -18.69 -16.58 10.55
N TRP A 57 -18.63 -15.28 10.87
CA TRP A 57 -17.71 -14.75 11.88
C TRP A 57 -17.95 -15.34 13.28
N GLU A 58 -19.21 -15.40 13.70
CA GLU A 58 -19.65 -15.90 15.01
C GLU A 58 -19.73 -17.43 15.06
N ARG A 59 -19.63 -18.11 13.91
CA ARG A 59 -19.79 -19.57 13.73
C ARG A 59 -21.22 -20.09 13.98
N ASP A 60 -22.20 -19.20 13.90
CA ASP A 60 -23.62 -19.50 14.06
C ASP A 60 -24.25 -20.08 12.78
N ALA A 61 -23.53 -20.06 11.66
CA ALA A 61 -24.02 -20.62 10.41
C ALA A 61 -24.14 -22.16 10.49
N ALA A 62 -25.35 -22.68 10.26
CA ALA A 62 -25.60 -24.12 10.22
C ALA A 62 -24.88 -24.83 9.06
N HIS A 63 -24.66 -24.13 7.95
CA HIS A 63 -23.96 -24.64 6.78
C HIS A 63 -23.43 -23.48 5.92
N VAL A 64 -22.45 -23.78 5.06
CA VAL A 64 -21.96 -22.87 4.02
C VAL A 64 -22.35 -23.44 2.67
N LYS A 65 -23.02 -22.65 1.82
CA LYS A 65 -23.31 -23.07 0.45
C LYS A 65 -22.01 -23.10 -0.34
N PHE A 66 -21.92 -24.02 -1.31
CA PHE A 66 -20.74 -24.12 -2.17
C PHE A 66 -20.42 -22.80 -2.88
N ARG A 67 -21.43 -22.10 -3.39
CA ARG A 67 -21.30 -20.75 -3.98
C ARG A 67 -20.68 -19.76 -3.01
N GLU A 68 -21.19 -19.68 -1.78
CA GLU A 68 -20.69 -18.76 -0.75
C GLU A 68 -19.21 -19.05 -0.45
N MET A 69 -18.82 -20.31 -0.39
CA MET A 69 -17.43 -20.71 -0.18
C MET A 69 -16.51 -20.27 -1.34
N LEU A 70 -16.96 -20.43 -2.59
CA LEU A 70 -16.21 -19.98 -3.77
C LEU A 70 -16.06 -18.46 -3.80
N GLU A 71 -17.14 -17.73 -3.54
CA GLU A 71 -17.12 -16.26 -3.53
C GLU A 71 -16.21 -15.73 -2.41
N LEU A 72 -16.25 -16.34 -1.22
CA LEU A 72 -15.31 -16.03 -0.13
C LEU A 72 -13.86 -16.32 -0.49
N HIS A 73 -13.60 -17.45 -1.17
CA HIS A 73 -12.25 -17.79 -1.65
C HIS A 73 -11.74 -16.75 -2.66
N HIS A 74 -12.57 -16.38 -3.63
CA HIS A 74 -12.24 -15.40 -4.66
C HIS A 74 -12.00 -14.01 -4.07
N ALA A 75 -12.87 -13.55 -3.16
CA ALA A 75 -12.69 -12.28 -2.46
C ALA A 75 -11.40 -12.26 -1.63
N ALA A 76 -11.08 -13.38 -0.96
CA ALA A 76 -9.84 -13.48 -0.19
C ALA A 76 -8.59 -13.43 -1.10
N ALA A 77 -8.64 -14.08 -2.28
CA ALA A 77 -7.58 -14.01 -3.28
C ALA A 77 -7.40 -12.56 -3.81
N HIS A 78 -8.52 -11.89 -4.12
CA HIS A 78 -8.52 -10.49 -4.57
C HIS A 78 -7.82 -9.56 -3.56
N VAL A 79 -8.08 -9.71 -2.26
CA VAL A 79 -7.41 -8.92 -1.21
C VAL A 79 -5.91 -9.21 -1.13
N VAL A 80 -5.48 -10.45 -1.36
CA VAL A 80 -4.05 -10.80 -1.38
C VAL A 80 -3.36 -10.17 -2.58
N GLU A 81 -3.95 -10.28 -3.78
CA GLU A 81 -3.43 -9.66 -5.00
C GLU A 81 -3.29 -8.15 -4.83
N GLU A 82 -4.30 -7.49 -4.28
CA GLU A 82 -4.27 -6.04 -4.08
C GLU A 82 -3.19 -5.61 -3.07
N LYS A 83 -3.00 -6.38 -1.99
CA LYS A 83 -1.89 -6.15 -1.05
C LYS A 83 -0.53 -6.28 -1.74
N ILE A 84 -0.36 -7.26 -2.61
CA ILE A 84 0.88 -7.45 -3.37
C ILE A 84 1.13 -6.25 -4.30
N ARG A 85 0.10 -5.80 -5.04
CA ARG A 85 0.20 -4.61 -5.91
C ARG A 85 0.60 -3.36 -5.12
N LEU A 86 -0.05 -3.11 -3.99
CA LEU A 86 0.26 -1.95 -3.13
C LEU A 86 1.67 -2.02 -2.55
N GLN A 87 2.15 -3.21 -2.17
CA GLN A 87 3.53 -3.39 -1.71
C GLN A 87 4.54 -3.13 -2.82
N HIS A 88 4.25 -3.57 -4.05
CA HIS A 88 5.08 -3.28 -5.21
C HIS A 88 5.19 -1.78 -5.47
N ALA A 89 4.04 -1.09 -5.56
CA ALA A 89 3.99 0.36 -5.77
C ALA A 89 4.75 1.14 -4.68
N ARG A 90 4.66 0.70 -3.42
CA ARG A 90 5.42 1.29 -2.31
C ARG A 90 6.93 1.11 -2.47
N LYS A 91 7.38 -0.06 -2.94
CA LYS A 91 8.80 -0.32 -3.20
C LYS A 91 9.32 0.53 -4.36
N GLU A 92 8.56 0.62 -5.45
CA GLU A 92 8.92 1.45 -6.61
C GLU A 92 9.02 2.93 -6.22
N HIS A 93 8.05 3.45 -5.47
CA HIS A 93 8.09 4.82 -4.98
C HIS A 93 9.28 5.08 -4.05
N ALA A 94 9.60 4.13 -3.16
CA ALA A 94 10.78 4.24 -2.29
C ALA A 94 12.10 4.23 -3.08
N ALA A 95 12.18 3.43 -4.15
CA ALA A 95 13.33 3.40 -5.05
C ALA A 95 13.50 4.74 -5.78
N PHE A 96 12.39 5.30 -6.28
CA PHE A 96 12.37 6.62 -6.92
C PHE A 96 12.82 7.75 -5.97
N ILE A 97 12.35 7.75 -4.72
CA ILE A 97 12.81 8.72 -3.69
C ILE A 97 14.32 8.60 -3.46
N LYS A 98 14.84 7.38 -3.39
CA LYS A 98 16.28 7.16 -3.19
C LYS A 98 17.10 7.69 -4.37
N GLU A 99 16.66 7.41 -5.59
CA GLU A 99 17.32 7.87 -6.81
C GLU A 99 17.33 9.39 -6.90
N THR A 100 16.16 10.02 -6.73
CA THR A 100 16.03 11.48 -6.75
C THR A 100 16.85 12.16 -5.65
N THR A 101 16.91 11.58 -4.45
CA THR A 101 17.76 12.09 -3.35
C THR A 101 19.25 11.98 -3.71
N SER A 102 19.67 10.86 -4.32
CA SER A 102 21.05 10.68 -4.77
C SER A 102 21.42 11.69 -5.85
N VAL A 103 20.56 11.89 -6.86
CA VAL A 103 20.79 12.88 -7.93
C VAL A 103 20.86 14.28 -7.34
N ARG A 104 19.95 14.63 -6.42
CA ARG A 104 19.97 15.92 -5.73
C ARG A 104 21.28 16.14 -4.98
N SER A 105 21.79 15.14 -4.28
CA SER A 105 23.05 15.26 -3.54
C SER A 105 24.26 15.47 -4.45
N LEU A 106 24.26 14.90 -5.66
CA LEU A 106 25.32 15.12 -6.65
C LEU A 106 25.28 16.55 -7.18
N ILE A 107 24.09 17.07 -7.50
CA ILE A 107 23.91 18.46 -7.95
C ILE A 107 24.34 19.43 -6.86
N GLU A 108 23.93 19.21 -5.61
CA GLU A 108 24.33 20.06 -4.48
C GLU A 108 25.86 20.06 -4.28
N PHE A 109 26.53 18.91 -4.48
CA PHE A 109 27.99 18.81 -4.42
C PHE A 109 28.68 19.53 -5.59
N GLU A 110 28.17 19.39 -6.83
CA GLU A 110 28.70 20.08 -8.00
C GLU A 110 28.53 21.60 -7.89
N ASP A 111 27.38 22.07 -7.40
CA ASP A 111 27.11 23.48 -7.13
C ASP A 111 28.07 24.03 -6.06
N GLU A 112 28.32 23.29 -4.98
CA GLU A 112 29.28 23.71 -3.93
C GLU A 112 30.71 23.79 -4.48
N ALA A 113 31.14 22.78 -5.25
CA ALA A 113 32.46 22.78 -5.89
C ALA A 113 32.61 23.97 -6.86
N PHE A 114 31.63 24.19 -7.73
CA PHE A 114 31.61 25.33 -8.66
C PHE A 114 31.65 26.68 -7.93
N LEU A 115 30.85 26.85 -6.88
CA LEU A 115 30.84 28.07 -6.08
C LEU A 115 32.19 28.30 -5.37
N SER A 116 32.85 27.23 -4.91
CA SER A 116 34.15 27.32 -4.26
C SER A 116 35.25 27.79 -5.21
N ASP A 117 35.28 27.26 -6.45
CA ASP A 117 36.22 27.68 -7.49
C ASP A 117 35.99 29.15 -7.89
N ALA A 118 34.72 29.54 -8.12
CA ALA A 118 34.37 30.92 -8.46
C ALA A 118 34.75 31.93 -7.36
N LEU A 119 34.65 31.53 -6.09
CA LEU A 119 35.08 32.33 -4.95
C LEU A 119 36.61 32.41 -4.85
N ALA A 120 37.34 31.31 -5.11
CA ALA A 120 38.80 31.28 -5.12
C ALA A 120 39.38 32.21 -6.20
N ASP A 121 38.81 32.18 -7.41
CA ASP A 121 39.19 33.08 -8.51
C ASP A 121 38.96 34.55 -8.17
N ARG A 122 37.80 34.86 -7.56
CA ARG A 122 37.52 36.23 -7.07
C ARG A 122 38.46 36.67 -5.96
N ARG A 123 38.87 35.77 -5.06
CA ARG A 123 39.83 36.07 -3.98
C ARG A 123 41.24 36.29 -4.51
N GLY A 124 41.65 35.54 -5.54
CA GLY A 124 42.91 35.74 -6.26
C GLY A 124 42.97 37.07 -7.02
N LEU A 125 41.85 37.50 -7.60
CA LEU A 125 41.70 38.82 -8.23
C LEU A 125 41.77 39.98 -7.21
N ALA A 126 41.13 39.83 -6.05
CA ALA A 126 41.20 40.82 -4.98
C ALA A 126 42.62 40.94 -4.37
N GLY A 127 43.31 39.82 -4.16
CA GLY A 127 44.69 39.81 -3.66
C GLY A 127 45.74 40.36 -4.63
N ARG A 128 45.43 40.44 -5.94
CA ARG A 128 46.30 41.08 -6.95
C ARG A 128 46.15 42.60 -7.01
N MET A 129 45.05 43.17 -6.54
CA MET A 129 44.86 44.63 -6.52
C MET A 129 45.52 45.31 -5.31
N ASP A 130 45.94 44.56 -4.29
CA ASP A 130 46.54 45.08 -3.05
C ASP A 130 48.08 45.02 -2.98
N ARG A 131 48.78 44.82 -4.11
CA ARG A 131 50.24 45.04 -4.15
C ARG A 131 50.55 46.43 -4.70
N PRO A 132 50.76 47.46 -3.84
CA PRO A 132 51.47 48.64 -4.29
C PRO A 132 52.90 48.23 -4.64
N GLY A 133 53.29 48.47 -5.89
CA GLY A 133 54.67 48.35 -6.33
C GLY A 133 55.54 49.24 -5.45
N ILE A 134 56.42 48.63 -4.67
CA ILE A 134 57.54 49.33 -4.05
C ILE A 134 58.63 49.41 -5.12
N GLU A 135 58.61 50.49 -5.88
CA GLU A 135 59.80 51.03 -6.54
C GLU A 135 60.35 52.14 -5.64
N GLY A 136 61.62 52.03 -5.23
CA GLY A 136 62.35 53.03 -4.43
C GLY A 136 63.22 52.43 -3.36
#